data_AF-A0A3C1YPT3-F1
#
_entry.id   AF-A0A3C1YPT3-F1
#
_cell.length_a   1.000
_cell.length_b   1.000
_cell.length_c   1.000
_cell.angle_alpha   90.00
_cell.angle_beta   90.00
_cell.angle_gamma   90.00
#
_symmetry.space_group_name_H-M   'P 1'
#
loop_
_entity.id
_entity.type
_entity.pdbx_description
1 polymer ?
#
loop_
_entity_poly.entity_id
_entity_poly.type
_entity_poly.pdbx_seq_one_letter_code
_entity_poly.pdbx_strand_id
1 'polypeptide(L)' 'MENESAFDSIMDGLDIETYLVCSDKQEGKRLALQLGKEMNLGDVDIMFEEFDGYGMRVRLRKYIYKPGNTYRWLK' A
#
# COMPACT_ATOMS: atom_id res chain seq x y z
N MET A 1 -1.06 27.05 13.09
CA MET A 1 -0.28 25.95 12.52
C MET A 1 -1.23 25.19 11.62
N GLU A 2 -1.09 25.35 10.30
CA GLU A 2 -1.87 24.57 9.35
C GLU A 2 -1.69 23.08 9.66
N ASN A 3 -2.76 22.29 9.52
CA ASN A 3 -2.77 20.86 9.82
C ASN A 3 -1.65 20.14 9.06
N GLU A 4 -0.52 19.89 9.70
CA GLU A 4 0.53 19.02 9.17
C GLU A 4 0.03 17.58 9.26
N SER A 5 -0.32 17.00 8.10
CA SER A 5 -0.68 15.60 8.01
C SER A 5 0.57 14.74 8.15
N ALA A 6 0.51 13.66 8.91
CA ALA A 6 1.61 12.69 8.99
C ALA A 6 2.02 12.17 7.59
N PHE A 7 1.08 12.10 6.64
CA PHE A 7 1.37 11.75 5.25
C PHE A 7 2.38 12.68 4.56
N ASP A 8 2.35 13.98 4.88
CA ASP A 8 3.26 14.95 4.28
C ASP A 8 4.70 14.79 4.78
N SER A 9 4.87 14.06 5.89
CA SER A 9 6.17 13.75 6.51
C SER A 9 6.72 12.37 6.17
N ILE A 10 6.04 11.57 5.34
CA ILE A 10 6.54 10.25 4.91
C ILE A 10 7.59 10.45 3.81
N MET A 11 8.81 9.94 4.00
CA MET A 11 9.91 10.16 3.04
C MET A 11 9.89 9.22 1.81
N ASP A 12 9.56 7.95 2.02
CA ASP A 12 9.72 6.89 1.01
C ASP A 12 8.37 6.29 0.63
N GLY A 13 7.85 5.40 1.47
CA GLY A 13 6.60 4.70 1.22
C GLY A 13 5.85 4.33 2.49
N LEU A 14 4.59 3.94 2.30
CA LEU A 14 3.72 3.38 3.32
C LEU A 14 3.55 1.89 3.03
N ASP A 15 3.88 1.04 4.01
CA ASP A 15 3.61 -0.39 3.94
C ASP A 15 2.32 -0.73 4.69
N ILE A 16 1.50 -1.61 4.08
CA ILE A 16 0.34 -2.23 4.72
C ILE A 16 0.57 -3.73 4.72
N GLU A 17 0.70 -4.31 5.90
CA GLU A 17 0.73 -5.75 6.09
C GLU A 17 -0.59 -6.23 6.68
N THR A 18 -1.24 -7.17 6.01
CA THR A 18 -2.53 -7.70 6.45
C THR A 18 -2.76 -9.11 5.91
N TYR A 19 -3.86 -9.72 6.31
CA TYR A 19 -4.32 -11.02 5.84
C TYR A 19 -5.72 -10.90 5.25
N LEU A 20 -5.89 -11.35 4.01
CA LEU A 20 -7.15 -11.29 3.28
C LEU A 20 -7.74 -12.70 3.17
N VAL A 21 -8.98 -12.87 3.62
CA VAL A 21 -9.72 -14.11 3.37
C VAL A 21 -10.02 -14.18 1.87
N CYS A 22 -9.61 -15.28 1.23
CA CYS A 22 -9.81 -15.50 -0.20
C CYS A 22 -9.74 -17.00 -0.51
N SER A 23 -10.33 -17.39 -1.62
CA SER A 23 -10.47 -18.80 -2.04
C SER A 23 -9.22 -19.31 -2.73
N ASP A 24 -8.46 -18.41 -3.38
CA ASP A 24 -7.23 -18.71 -4.08
C ASP A 24 -6.29 -17.50 -4.15
N LYS A 25 -5.10 -17.73 -4.72
CA LYS A 25 -4.05 -16.71 -4.87
C LYS A 25 -4.45 -15.59 -5.84
N GLN A 26 -5.20 -15.89 -6.91
CA GLN A 26 -5.62 -14.86 -7.86
C GLN A 26 -6.63 -13.89 -7.23
N GLU A 27 -7.59 -14.42 -6.47
CA GLU A 27 -8.54 -13.64 -5.70
C GLU A 27 -7.83 -12.79 -4.65
N GLY A 28 -6.90 -13.38 -3.88
CA GLY A 28 -6.10 -12.64 -2.90
C GLY A 28 -5.35 -11.46 -3.51
N LYS A 29 -4.74 -11.64 -4.68
CA LYS A 29 -4.06 -10.55 -5.42
C LYS A 29 -5.02 -9.44 -5.81
N ARG A 30 -6.17 -9.81 -6.37
CA ARG A 30 -7.21 -8.85 -6.78
C ARG A 30 -7.69 -8.04 -5.59
N LEU A 31 -7.98 -8.69 -4.46
CA LEU A 31 -8.41 -8.04 -3.23
C LEU A 31 -7.31 -7.14 -2.66
N ALA A 32 -6.05 -7.56 -2.68
CA ALA A 32 -4.93 -6.75 -2.18
C ALA A 32 -4.76 -5.45 -2.99
N LEU A 33 -4.86 -5.51 -4.32
CA LEU A 33 -4.82 -4.31 -5.15
C LEU A 33 -6.07 -3.44 -5.01
N GLN A 34 -7.24 -4.07 -4.80
CA GLN A 34 -8.49 -3.36 -4.53
C GLN A 34 -8.43 -2.60 -3.20
N LEU A 35 -7.84 -3.19 -2.15
CA LEU A 35 -7.64 -2.54 -0.85
C LEU A 35 -6.86 -1.24 -0.97
N GLY A 36 -5.79 -1.20 -1.77
CA GLY A 36 -5.03 0.04 -2.00
C GLY A 36 -5.89 1.17 -2.57
N LYS A 37 -6.82 0.84 -3.47
CA LYS A 37 -7.77 1.82 -4.03
C LYS A 37 -8.80 2.27 -2.99
N GLU A 38 -9.38 1.34 -2.24
CA GLU A 38 -10.38 1.62 -1.20
C GLU A 38 -9.82 2.46 -0.05
N MET A 39 -8.54 2.31 0.25
CA MET A 39 -7.82 3.14 1.23
C MET A 39 -7.38 4.51 0.69
N ASN A 40 -7.77 4.87 -0.54
CA ASN A 40 -7.35 6.10 -1.21
C ASN A 40 -5.81 6.25 -1.34
N LEU A 41 -5.10 5.11 -1.41
CA LEU A 41 -3.65 5.09 -1.67
C LEU A 41 -3.35 5.04 -3.17
N GLY A 42 -4.35 4.74 -4.01
CA GLY A 42 -4.19 4.59 -5.45
C GLY A 42 -3.40 3.34 -5.80
N ASP A 43 -2.46 3.45 -6.75
CA ASP A 43 -1.63 2.31 -7.14
C ASP A 43 -0.64 1.96 -6.02
N VAL A 44 -0.67 0.67 -5.64
CA VAL A 44 0.20 0.03 -4.64
C VAL A 44 0.84 -1.22 -5.25
N ASP A 45 2.04 -1.55 -4.79
CA ASP A 45 2.79 -2.73 -5.23
C ASP A 45 2.68 -3.85 -4.19
N ILE A 46 2.57 -5.11 -4.63
CA ILE A 46 2.62 -6.27 -3.72
C ILE A 46 4.09 -6.63 -3.50
N MET A 47 4.60 -6.37 -2.29
CA MET A 47 5.98 -6.65 -1.88
C MET A 47 6.15 -8.05 -1.30
N PHE A 48 5.08 -8.61 -0.75
CA PHE A 48 5.04 -9.97 -0.20
C PHE A 48 3.64 -10.56 -0.38
N GLU A 49 3.59 -11.86 -0.69
CA GLU A 49 2.35 -12.63 -0.74
C GLU A 49 2.58 -14.09 -0.34
N GLU A 50 1.70 -14.62 0.48
CA GLU A 50 1.69 -16.03 0.89
C GLU A 50 0.25 -16.49 1.07
N PHE A 51 -0.17 -17.50 0.29
CA PHE A 51 -1.49 -18.12 0.39
C PHE A 51 -1.36 -19.45 1.15
N ASP A 52 -2.18 -19.66 2.17
CA ASP A 52 -2.10 -20.82 3.07
C ASP A 52 -3.34 -21.74 3.03
N GLY A 53 -4.29 -21.47 2.12
CA GLY A 53 -5.52 -22.25 1.96
C GLY A 53 -6.77 -21.58 2.57
N TYR A 54 -6.61 -20.68 3.54
CA TYR A 54 -7.72 -19.93 4.14
C TYR A 54 -7.78 -18.48 3.63
N GLY A 55 -6.68 -18.00 3.05
CA GLY A 55 -6.51 -16.64 2.63
C GLY A 55 -5.06 -16.33 2.27
N MET A 56 -4.76 -15.04 2.13
CA MET A 56 -3.46 -14.55 1.69
C MET A 56 -2.91 -13.50 2.64
N ARG A 57 -1.74 -13.77 3.23
CA ARG A 57 -0.92 -12.74 3.89
C ARG A 57 -0.27 -11.89 2.80
N VAL A 58 -0.41 -10.58 2.90
CA VAL A 58 0.14 -9.63 1.91
C VAL A 58 0.86 -8.49 2.59
N ARG A 59 1.91 -7.99 1.94
CA ARG A 59 2.48 -6.66 2.21
C ARG A 59 2.36 -5.81 0.96
N LEU A 60 1.59 -4.73 1.04
CA LEU A 60 1.42 -3.73 0.01
C LEU A 60 2.35 -2.55 0.29
N ARG A 61 2.91 -1.93 -0.75
CA ARG A 61 3.68 -0.70 -0.66
C ARG A 61 3.07 0.41 -1.51
N LYS A 62 2.81 1.55 -0.89
CA LYS A 62 2.55 2.81 -1.58
C LYS A 62 3.81 3.66 -1.54
N TYR A 63 4.45 3.89 -2.68
CA TYR A 63 5.46 4.94 -2.80
C TYR A 63 4.80 6.31 -2.76
N ILE A 64 5.23 7.16 -1.82
CA ILE A 64 4.71 8.53 -1.68
C ILE A 64 5.35 9.45 -2.72
N TYR A 65 6.64 9.25 -3.00
CA TYR A 65 7.39 9.99 -4.00
C TYR A 65 7.97 9.02 -5.05
N LYS A 66 7.74 9.34 -6.32
CA LYS A 66 8.36 8.69 -7.49
C LYS A 66 9.48 9.61 -8.03
N PRO A 67 10.46 9.07 -8.76
CA PRO A 67 11.46 9.88 -9.44
C PRO A 67 10.82 11.02 -10.25
N GLY A 68 11.23 12.26 -9.99
CA GLY A 68 10.65 13.46 -10.59
C GLY A 68 9.53 14.15 -9.79
N ASN A 69 9.13 13.62 -8.63
CA ASN A 69 8.26 14.35 -7.72
C ASN A 69 9.01 15.43 -6.94
N THR A 70 8.29 16.50 -6.57
CA THR A 70 8.75 17.54 -5.66
C THR A 70 8.54 17.09 -4.22
N TYR A 71 9.61 17.06 -3.43
CA TYR A 71 9.51 16.72 -2.01
C TYR A 71 9.01 17.92 -1.22
N ARG A 72 7.93 17.75 -0.44
CA ARG A 72 7.31 18.89 0.28
C ARG A 72 8.21 19.49 1.37
N TRP A 73 9.10 18.68 1.94
CA TRP A 73 10.09 19.12 2.95
C TRP A 73 11.40 19.66 2.34
N LEU A 74 11.66 19.43 1.05
CA LEU A 74 12.84 19.94 0.36
C LEU A 74 12.45 21.24 -0.35
N LYS A 75 12.54 22.36 0.38
CA LYS A 75 12.37 23.71 -0.15
C LYS A 75 13.70 24.26 -0.67
#